data_AF-A0A7N2LB47-F1
#
_entry.id   AF-A0A7N2LB47-F1
#
_cell.length_a   1.000
_cell.length_b   1.000
_cell.length_c   1.000
_cell.angle_alpha   90.00
_cell.angle_beta   90.00
_cell.angle_gamma   90.00
#
_symmetry.space_group_name_H-M   'P 1'
#
loop_
_entity.id
_entity.type
_entity.pdbx_description
1 polymer ?
#
loop_
_entity_poly.entity_id
_entity_poly.type
_entity_poly.pdbx_seq_one_letter_code
_entity_poly.pdbx_strand_id
1 'polypeptide(L)'
;MAESKPGLRKPTFTKVDQLRPGTSGHTLTVKVVSTKMVLQKGRADGPQVRQMRIAECLVGDETGLIIFTARNDQGHVGWYYTFEPQIMRGMVVKGEPALAHLGGSKARRSPLVLVDLMKEGSTVILRNAKIDMFKGSMRLAVDKWGRVEVTEPADFTVKEDNNLSLIEYELVNVVEE
;
A
#
# COMPACT_ATOMS: atom_id res chain seq x y z
N MET A 1 26.09 9.15 -33.25
CA MET A 1 24.66 8.81 -33.27
C MET A 1 24.04 9.40 -32.02
N ALA A 2 23.05 10.30 -32.15
CA ALA A 2 22.41 10.92 -31.00
C ALA A 2 21.46 9.90 -30.36
N GLU A 3 21.71 9.52 -29.12
CA GLU A 3 20.83 8.65 -28.34
C GLU A 3 19.51 9.38 -28.09
N SER A 4 18.44 8.94 -28.74
CA SER A 4 17.10 9.48 -28.55
C SER A 4 16.59 9.11 -27.17
N LYS A 5 16.46 10.10 -26.29
CA LYS A 5 15.87 9.98 -24.95
C LYS A 5 14.48 9.34 -25.08
N PRO A 6 14.20 8.19 -24.43
CA PRO A 6 12.91 7.53 -24.55
C PRO A 6 11.80 8.48 -24.08
N GLY A 7 10.80 8.71 -24.94
CA GLY A 7 9.68 9.60 -24.65
C GLY A 7 8.90 9.13 -23.42
N LEU A 8 8.56 10.06 -22.51
CA LEU A 8 7.79 9.76 -21.32
C LEU A 8 6.40 9.25 -21.71
N ARG A 9 6.11 7.98 -21.41
CA ARG A 9 4.76 7.40 -21.56
C ARG A 9 3.89 7.85 -20.39
N LYS A 10 2.63 8.18 -20.68
CA LYS A 10 1.63 8.47 -19.65
C LYS A 10 1.46 7.23 -18.75
N PRO A 11 1.42 7.37 -17.42
CA PRO A 11 1.14 6.25 -16.54
C PRO A 11 -0.27 5.73 -16.81
N THR A 12 -0.38 4.44 -17.11
CA THR A 12 -1.66 3.76 -17.29
C THR A 12 -2.16 3.28 -15.94
N PHE A 13 -3.32 3.76 -15.52
CA PHE A 13 -3.97 3.28 -14.32
C PHE A 13 -4.82 2.05 -14.67
N THR A 14 -4.52 0.93 -14.03
CA THR A 14 -5.30 -0.30 -14.09
C THR A 14 -6.46 -0.19 -13.10
N LYS A 15 -7.59 -0.82 -13.40
CA LYS A 15 -8.73 -0.97 -12.49
C LYS A 15 -8.68 -2.29 -11.73
N VAL A 16 -9.35 -2.36 -10.58
CA VAL A 16 -9.34 -3.58 -9.76
C VAL A 16 -9.85 -4.79 -10.54
N ASP A 17 -10.97 -4.68 -11.26
CA ASP A 17 -11.57 -5.78 -12.04
C ASP A 17 -10.70 -6.34 -13.20
N GLN A 18 -9.71 -5.55 -13.64
CA GLN A 18 -8.77 -5.92 -14.70
C GLN A 18 -7.57 -6.72 -14.17
N LEU A 19 -7.44 -6.87 -12.85
CA LEU A 19 -6.35 -7.64 -12.26
C LEU A 19 -6.49 -9.13 -12.57
N ARG A 20 -5.34 -9.79 -12.75
CA ARG A 20 -5.26 -11.22 -13.08
C ARG A 20 -4.16 -11.92 -12.29
N PRO A 21 -4.30 -13.22 -11.98
CA PRO A 21 -3.25 -13.99 -11.30
C PRO A 21 -1.89 -13.87 -12.02
N GLY A 22 -0.81 -13.74 -11.25
CA GLY A 22 0.56 -13.70 -11.77
C GLY A 22 0.98 -12.42 -12.49
N THR A 23 0.10 -11.40 -12.57
CA THR A 23 0.43 -10.13 -13.21
C THR A 23 1.12 -9.14 -12.27
N SER A 24 1.95 -8.25 -12.83
CA SER A 24 2.74 -7.25 -12.09
C SER A 24 2.88 -5.93 -12.85
N GLY A 25 3.34 -4.88 -12.18
CA GLY A 25 3.57 -3.57 -12.79
C GLY A 25 2.35 -2.67 -12.79
N HIS A 26 1.32 -3.01 -12.02
CA HIS A 26 0.06 -2.26 -12.00
C HIS A 26 0.21 -0.93 -11.28
N THR A 27 -0.48 0.07 -11.78
CA THR A 27 -0.68 1.34 -11.07
C THR A 27 -2.17 1.51 -10.83
N LEU A 28 -2.59 1.59 -9.56
CA LEU A 28 -3.99 1.70 -9.17
C LEU A 28 -4.19 2.89 -8.23
N THR A 29 -5.36 3.52 -8.30
CA THR A 29 -5.86 4.44 -7.28
C THR A 29 -6.98 3.75 -6.55
N VAL A 30 -6.83 3.52 -5.25
CA VAL A 30 -7.78 2.76 -4.44
C VAL A 30 -8.12 3.49 -3.15
N LYS A 31 -9.35 3.32 -2.68
CA LYS A 31 -9.79 3.71 -1.34
C LYS A 31 -9.58 2.56 -0.38
N VAL A 32 -9.12 2.88 0.83
CA VAL A 32 -8.98 1.92 1.92
C VAL A 32 -10.33 1.80 2.62
N VAL A 33 -10.93 0.61 2.56
CA VAL A 33 -12.22 0.32 3.20
C VAL A 33 -12.02 -0.11 4.64
N SER A 34 -11.10 -1.05 4.88
CA SER A 34 -10.78 -1.51 6.24
C SER A 34 -9.33 -1.97 6.34
N THR A 35 -8.76 -1.89 7.56
CA THR A 35 -7.38 -2.33 7.82
C THR A 35 -7.31 -3.26 9.02
N LYS A 36 -6.81 -4.49 8.80
CA LYS A 36 -6.62 -5.49 9.84
C LYS A 36 -5.14 -5.74 10.08
N MET A 37 -4.68 -5.50 11.31
CA MET A 37 -3.32 -5.84 11.73
C MET A 37 -3.17 -7.35 11.90
N VAL A 38 -2.16 -7.92 11.24
CA VAL A 38 -1.78 -9.33 11.34
C VAL A 38 -0.36 -9.41 11.89
N LEU A 39 -0.26 -9.73 13.19
CA LEU A 39 1.01 -10.00 13.84
C LEU A 39 1.50 -11.40 13.44
N GLN A 40 2.64 -11.49 12.77
CA GLN A 40 3.34 -12.77 12.71
C GLN A 40 3.98 -13.05 14.08
N LYS A 41 3.45 -14.06 14.78
CA LYS A 41 4.03 -14.56 16.03
C LYS A 41 5.43 -15.10 15.73
N GLY A 42 6.45 -14.44 16.27
CA GLY A 42 7.84 -14.92 16.19
C GLY A 42 7.99 -16.29 16.86
N ARG A 43 8.90 -17.13 16.34
CA ARG A 43 9.33 -18.35 17.03
C ARG A 43 10.01 -17.98 18.35
N ALA A 44 9.79 -18.78 19.39
CA ALA A 44 10.21 -18.47 20.76
C ALA A 44 11.75 -18.47 20.98
N ASP A 45 12.54 -19.07 20.09
CA ASP A 45 13.96 -19.37 20.34
C ASP A 45 14.95 -18.72 19.36
N GLY A 46 14.87 -17.40 19.14
CA GLY A 46 15.87 -16.68 18.34
C GLY A 46 16.06 -15.22 18.75
N PRO A 47 17.26 -14.63 18.56
CA PRO A 47 17.50 -13.23 18.87
C PRO A 47 16.47 -12.37 18.15
N GLN A 48 15.69 -11.59 18.92
CA GLN A 48 14.51 -10.80 18.51
C GLN A 48 14.56 -10.35 17.04
N VAL A 49 14.14 -11.24 16.14
CA VAL A 49 13.93 -10.92 14.74
C VAL A 49 12.79 -9.92 14.76
N ARG A 50 13.08 -8.66 14.40
CA ARG A 50 12.12 -7.54 14.32
C ARG A 50 10.75 -8.10 13.91
N GLN A 51 9.79 -8.15 14.83
CA GLN A 51 8.48 -8.72 14.53
C GLN A 51 7.90 -7.98 13.33
N MET A 52 7.80 -8.67 12.20
CA MET A 52 7.29 -8.09 10.96
C MET A 52 5.81 -7.85 11.17
N ARG A 53 5.40 -6.58 11.27
CA ARG A 53 3.98 -6.22 11.29
C ARG A 53 3.49 -6.26 9.85
N ILE A 54 2.49 -7.09 9.60
CA ILE A 54 1.77 -7.15 8.34
C ILE A 54 0.39 -6.56 8.61
N ALA A 55 -0.16 -5.81 7.66
CA ALA A 55 -1.57 -5.48 7.66
C ALA A 55 -2.22 -6.03 6.41
N GLU A 56 -3.39 -6.62 6.58
CA GLU A 56 -4.30 -6.96 5.49
C GLU A 56 -5.31 -5.81 5.40
N CYS A 57 -5.25 -5.06 4.30
CA CYS A 57 -6.13 -3.92 4.07
C CYS A 57 -7.11 -4.28 2.96
N LEU A 58 -8.40 -4.14 3.21
CA LEU A 58 -9.40 -4.21 2.16
C LEU A 58 -9.38 -2.87 1.40
N VAL A 59 -9.07 -2.91 0.11
CA VAL A 59 -8.98 -1.71 -0.73
C VAL A 59 -9.79 -1.91 -2.00
N GLY A 60 -10.26 -0.82 -2.61
CA GLY A 60 -10.98 -0.93 -3.87
C GLY A 60 -11.19 0.38 -4.60
N ASP A 61 -11.75 0.25 -5.79
CA ASP A 61 -12.19 1.33 -6.66
C ASP A 61 -13.66 1.10 -7.07
N GLU A 62 -14.17 1.87 -8.03
CA GLU A 62 -15.53 1.71 -8.54
C GLU A 62 -15.80 0.38 -9.26
N THR A 63 -14.76 -0.42 -9.53
CA THR A 63 -14.86 -1.69 -10.25
C THR A 63 -14.84 -2.90 -9.32
N GLY A 64 -14.22 -2.79 -8.14
CA GLY A 64 -14.21 -3.87 -7.16
C GLY A 64 -13.31 -3.65 -5.96
N LEU A 65 -13.23 -4.70 -5.14
CA LEU A 65 -12.41 -4.83 -3.94
C LEU A 65 -11.30 -5.87 -4.14
N ILE A 66 -10.20 -5.67 -3.44
CA ILE A 66 -9.12 -6.64 -3.31
C ILE A 66 -8.41 -6.46 -1.96
N ILE A 67 -7.92 -7.55 -1.38
CA ILE A 67 -7.07 -7.50 -0.19
C ILE A 67 -5.67 -7.06 -0.60
N PHE A 68 -5.24 -5.93 -0.06
CA PHE A 68 -3.86 -5.44 -0.13
C PHE A 68 -3.05 -5.92 1.08
N THR A 69 -1.88 -6.50 0.83
CA THR A 69 -0.95 -6.93 1.87
C THR A 69 0.12 -5.86 2.07
N ALA A 70 0.02 -5.10 3.15
CA ALA A 70 1.01 -4.11 3.57
C ALA A 70 2.06 -4.77 4.49
N ARG A 71 3.35 -4.74 4.11
CA ARG A 71 4.44 -5.30 4.93
C ARG A 71 5.37 -4.19 5.42
N ASN A 72 5.77 -4.26 6.69
CA ASN A 72 6.66 -3.25 7.29
C ASN A 72 8.11 -3.26 6.79
N ASP A 73 8.54 -4.28 6.05
CA ASP A 73 9.86 -4.34 5.42
C ASP A 73 9.92 -3.65 4.05
N GLN A 74 8.78 -3.23 3.51
CA GLN A 74 8.66 -2.50 2.25
C GLN A 74 9.08 -1.03 2.41
N GLY A 75 10.33 -0.82 2.82
CA GLY A 75 11.05 0.44 2.71
C GLY A 75 10.53 1.61 3.53
N HIS A 76 11.42 2.55 3.76
CA HIS A 76 11.10 3.84 4.35
C HIS A 76 10.24 4.66 3.37
N VAL A 77 8.95 4.89 3.69
CA VAL A 77 8.03 5.63 2.79
C VAL A 77 8.08 7.15 3.03
N GLY A 78 8.76 7.58 4.09
CA GLY A 78 8.96 8.99 4.46
C GLY A 78 9.03 9.19 5.97
N TRP A 79 9.06 10.46 6.40
CA TRP A 79 9.03 10.84 7.82
C TRP A 79 7.76 11.65 8.10
N TYR A 80 7.19 11.46 9.29
CA TYR A 80 6.27 12.44 9.87
C TYR A 80 6.91 13.08 11.10
N TYR A 81 6.50 14.31 11.36
CA TYR A 81 6.78 15.00 12.62
C TYR A 81 5.53 14.93 13.49
N THR A 82 5.63 14.27 14.64
CA THR A 82 4.63 14.44 15.70
C THR A 82 4.99 15.66 16.52
N PHE A 83 4.08 16.64 16.51
CA PHE A 83 4.13 17.78 17.41
C PHE A 83 3.24 17.47 18.62
N GLU A 84 3.80 17.48 19.83
CA GLU A 84 2.99 17.54 21.04
C GLU A 84 2.68 19.00 21.35
N PRO A 85 1.45 19.46 21.06
CA PRO A 85 0.75 20.26 22.06
C PRO A 85 -0.75 19.92 22.19
N GLN A 86 -1.36 20.34 23.29
CA GLN A 86 -2.75 20.06 23.71
C GLN A 86 -3.87 20.43 22.72
N ILE A 87 -3.59 21.09 21.59
CA ILE A 87 -4.60 21.76 20.75
C ILE A 87 -4.74 21.13 19.33
N MET A 88 -3.81 20.26 18.91
CA MET A 88 -3.89 19.58 17.60
C MET A 88 -3.44 18.12 17.69
N ARG A 89 -4.16 17.32 18.49
CA ARG A 89 -3.94 15.87 18.54
C ARG A 89 -4.26 15.24 17.18
N GLY A 90 -3.30 14.53 16.59
CA GLY A 90 -3.52 13.60 15.47
C GLY A 90 -3.24 14.12 14.07
N MET A 91 -2.77 15.36 13.89
CA MET A 91 -2.44 15.90 12.57
C MET A 91 -1.10 15.32 12.08
N VAL A 92 -1.13 14.63 10.93
CA VAL A 92 0.06 14.06 10.27
C VAL A 92 0.42 14.95 9.09
N VAL A 93 1.59 15.60 9.14
CA VAL A 93 2.08 16.48 8.06
C VAL A 93 3.20 15.78 7.30
N LYS A 94 3.07 15.67 5.97
CA LYS A 94 4.13 15.17 5.07
C LYS A 94 5.09 16.32 4.72
N GLY A 95 6.39 16.11 4.87
CA GLY A 95 7.45 17.07 4.47
C GLY A 95 8.19 17.72 5.65
N GLU A 96 9.28 18.45 5.36
CA GLU A 96 9.95 19.31 6.34
C GLU A 96 9.05 20.52 6.63
N PRO A 97 8.54 20.69 7.86
CA PRO A 97 7.78 21.88 8.19
C PRO A 97 8.76 23.06 8.31
N ALA A 98 8.46 24.17 7.65
CA ALA A 98 9.19 25.44 7.81
C ALA A 98 9.27 25.90 9.30
N LEU A 99 8.41 25.34 10.16
CA LEU A 99 8.39 25.51 11.61
C LEU A 99 9.55 24.84 12.37
N ALA A 100 10.36 23.98 11.75
CA ALA A 100 11.53 23.38 12.40
C ALA A 100 12.59 24.42 12.84
N HIS A 101 12.53 25.65 12.30
CA HIS A 101 13.41 26.76 12.68
C HIS A 101 12.88 27.62 13.84
N LEU A 102 11.62 27.46 14.25
CA LEU A 102 11.04 28.19 15.38
C LEU A 102 11.26 27.36 16.64
N GLY A 103 12.32 27.70 17.37
CA GLY A 103 12.72 27.05 18.61
C GLY A 103 11.56 26.95 19.61
N GLY A 104 10.97 25.77 19.73
CA GLY A 104 9.92 25.47 20.70
C GLY A 104 9.22 24.15 20.36
N SER A 105 9.44 23.14 21.21
CA SER A 105 8.81 21.81 21.19
C SER A 105 9.41 20.79 20.21
N LYS A 106 9.98 19.74 20.79
CA LYS A 106 10.71 18.64 20.13
C LYS A 106 9.79 17.86 19.18
N ALA A 107 9.80 18.21 17.90
CA ALA A 107 9.15 17.39 16.88
C ALA A 107 9.90 16.05 16.77
N ARG A 108 9.27 14.93 17.17
CA ARG A 108 9.90 13.62 17.03
C ARG A 108 9.75 13.14 15.59
N ARG A 109 10.88 13.03 14.89
CA ARG A 109 10.94 12.43 13.56
C ARG A 109 10.75 10.91 13.69
N SER A 110 9.61 10.41 13.22
CA SER A 110 9.28 8.99 13.26
C SER A 110 9.19 8.43 11.84
N PRO A 111 9.77 7.25 11.56
CA PRO A 111 9.70 6.65 10.22
C PRO A 111 8.27 6.22 9.92
N LEU A 112 7.71 6.66 8.79
CA LEU A 112 6.43 6.14 8.28
C LEU A 112 6.67 4.73 7.77
N VAL A 113 5.94 3.76 8.33
CA VAL A 113 5.79 2.45 7.71
C VAL A 113 4.53 2.42 6.87
N LEU A 114 4.50 1.56 5.86
CA LEU A 114 3.38 1.45 4.92
C LEU A 114 2.02 1.27 5.62
N VAL A 115 2.00 0.51 6.71
CA VAL A 115 0.79 0.28 7.51
C VAL A 115 0.19 1.59 8.03
N ASP A 116 1.01 2.58 8.40
CA ASP A 116 0.52 3.87 8.94
C ASP A 116 -0.17 4.73 7.87
N LEU A 117 0.06 4.42 6.59
CA LEU A 117 -0.56 5.10 5.44
C LEU A 117 -1.92 4.50 5.09
N MET A 118 -2.18 3.25 5.48
CA MET A 118 -3.39 2.50 5.12
C MET A 118 -4.51 2.76 6.13
N LYS A 119 -4.94 4.01 6.26
CA LYS A 119 -6.05 4.39 7.15
C LYS A 119 -7.39 4.25 6.43
N GLU A 120 -8.41 3.77 7.12
CA GLU A 120 -9.77 3.66 6.59
C GLU A 120 -10.26 5.02 6.06
N GLY A 121 -10.93 5.01 4.92
CA GLY A 121 -11.39 6.20 4.20
C GLY A 121 -10.31 6.96 3.42
N SER A 122 -9.02 6.65 3.60
CA SER A 122 -7.96 7.28 2.81
C SER A 122 -7.94 6.77 1.36
N THR A 123 -7.51 7.64 0.43
CA THR A 123 -7.24 7.27 -0.96
C THR A 123 -5.74 7.16 -1.16
N VAL A 124 -5.29 6.05 -1.74
CA VAL A 124 -3.87 5.77 -1.99
C VAL A 124 -3.65 5.37 -3.45
N ILE A 125 -2.50 5.78 -3.99
CA ILE A 125 -1.99 5.33 -5.27
C ILE A 125 -0.93 4.26 -4.99
N LEU A 126 -1.14 3.09 -5.57
CA LEU A 126 -0.21 1.96 -5.52
C LEU A 126 0.50 1.88 -6.87
N ARG A 127 1.82 2.09 -6.89
CA ARG A 127 2.65 2.06 -8.10
C ARG A 127 3.50 0.81 -8.14
N ASN A 128 3.60 0.21 -9.32
CA ASN A 128 4.34 -1.04 -9.55
C ASN A 128 3.88 -2.15 -8.59
N ALA A 129 2.56 -2.28 -8.45
CA ALA A 129 1.92 -3.31 -7.66
C ALA A 129 1.90 -4.64 -8.44
N LYS A 130 1.83 -5.74 -7.70
CA LYS A 130 1.75 -7.10 -8.21
C LYS A 130 0.62 -7.87 -7.56
N ILE A 131 0.21 -8.94 -8.24
CA ILE A 131 -0.73 -9.92 -7.70
C ILE A 131 0.06 -11.08 -7.11
N ASP A 132 -0.03 -11.22 -5.79
CA ASP A 132 0.45 -12.39 -5.07
C ASP A 132 -0.71 -13.38 -4.87
N MET A 133 -0.46 -14.66 -5.17
CA MET A 133 -1.41 -15.72 -4.88
C MET A 133 -1.26 -16.16 -3.42
N PHE A 134 -2.38 -16.23 -2.69
CA PHE A 134 -2.42 -16.69 -1.31
C PHE A 134 -3.59 -17.66 -1.10
N LYS A 135 -3.27 -18.93 -0.83
CA LYS A 135 -4.25 -19.99 -0.59
C LYS A 135 -5.32 -20.08 -1.69
N GLY A 136 -4.92 -20.00 -2.96
CA GLY A 136 -5.83 -20.06 -4.10
C GLY A 136 -6.47 -18.72 -4.48
N SER A 137 -6.41 -17.68 -3.63
CA SER A 137 -7.00 -16.37 -3.92
C SER A 137 -5.96 -15.31 -4.26
N MET A 138 -6.37 -14.30 -5.03
CA MET A 138 -5.52 -13.16 -5.37
C MET A 138 -5.42 -12.15 -4.23
N ARG A 139 -4.22 -11.60 -4.03
CA ARG A 139 -3.96 -10.45 -3.15
C ARG A 139 -3.08 -9.44 -3.86
N LEU A 140 -3.34 -8.17 -3.61
CA LEU A 140 -2.51 -7.07 -4.10
C LEU A 140 -1.33 -6.84 -3.15
N ALA A 141 -0.15 -6.61 -3.70
CA ALA A 141 1.04 -6.23 -2.94
C ALA A 141 1.87 -5.22 -3.73
N VAL A 142 2.67 -4.41 -3.04
CA VAL A 142 3.67 -3.55 -3.70
C VAL A 142 5.01 -4.29 -3.78
N ASP A 143 5.64 -4.27 -4.96
CA ASP A 143 6.96 -4.88 -5.17
C ASP A 143 8.09 -4.04 -4.52
N LYS A 144 9.32 -4.58 -4.45
CA LYS A 144 10.49 -3.91 -3.84
C LYS A 144 10.83 -2.53 -4.43
N TRP A 145 10.43 -2.27 -5.68
CA TRP A 145 10.62 -0.99 -6.36
C TRP A 145 9.35 -0.13 -6.40
N GLY A 146 8.23 -0.68 -5.95
CA GLY A 146 6.96 0.01 -5.98
C GLY A 146 6.82 1.02 -4.86
N ARG A 147 5.80 1.87 -4.99
CA ARG A 147 5.57 3.01 -4.09
C ARG A 147 4.10 3.09 -3.71
N VAL A 148 3.86 3.57 -2.51
CA VAL A 148 2.52 3.90 -2.01
C VAL A 148 2.44 5.37 -1.68
N GLU A 149 1.50 6.05 -2.29
CA GLU A 149 1.33 7.50 -2.20
C GLU A 149 -0.10 7.81 -1.72
N VAL A 150 -0.24 8.36 -0.51
CA VAL A 150 -1.51 8.98 -0.10
C VAL A 150 -1.78 10.20 -0.98
N THR A 151 -2.99 10.28 -1.52
CA THR A 151 -3.46 11.36 -2.41
C THR A 151 -4.74 11.98 -1.84
N GLU A 152 -5.22 13.04 -2.50
CA GLU A 152 -6.52 13.63 -2.23
C GLU A 152 -7.65 12.59 -2.35
N PRO A 153 -8.75 12.73 -1.58
CA PRO A 153 -9.88 11.81 -1.66
C PRO A 153 -10.42 11.72 -3.09
N ALA A 154 -10.44 10.52 -3.65
CA ALA A 154 -10.98 10.35 -4.99
C ALA A 154 -12.52 10.42 -4.99
N ASP A 155 -13.09 10.96 -6.07
CA ASP A 155 -14.53 11.08 -6.27
C ASP A 155 -15.12 9.82 -6.93
N PHE A 156 -14.98 8.68 -6.25
CA PHE A 156 -15.65 7.43 -6.64
C PHE A 156 -16.14 6.66 -5.42
N THR A 157 -17.22 5.92 -5.57
CA THR A 157 -17.71 4.98 -4.55
C THR A 157 -17.12 3.62 -4.83
N VAL A 158 -16.60 2.95 -3.80
CA VAL A 158 -16.03 1.61 -3.95
C VAL A 158 -17.15 0.61 -4.25
N LYS A 159 -16.93 -0.28 -5.21
CA LYS A 159 -17.87 -1.35 -5.53
C LYS A 159 -17.64 -2.56 -4.64
N GLU A 160 -18.42 -2.64 -3.56
CA GLU A 160 -18.25 -3.66 -2.52
C GLU A 160 -18.71 -5.07 -2.93
N ASP A 161 -19.60 -5.17 -3.93
CA ASP A 161 -20.16 -6.45 -4.39
C ASP A 161 -19.18 -7.30 -5.21
N ASN A 162 -18.03 -6.75 -5.63
CA ASN A 162 -17.07 -7.43 -6.48
C ASN A 162 -15.70 -7.57 -5.81
N ASN A 163 -15.55 -8.56 -4.93
CA ASN A 163 -14.29 -8.78 -4.21
C ASN A 163 -13.44 -9.88 -4.87
N LEU A 164 -12.37 -9.47 -5.56
CA LEU A 164 -11.45 -10.37 -6.26
C LEU A 164 -10.65 -11.29 -5.32
N SER A 165 -10.53 -10.93 -4.04
CA SER A 165 -9.85 -11.79 -3.06
C SER A 165 -10.76 -12.89 -2.50
N LEU A 166 -12.05 -12.90 -2.82
CA LEU A 166 -12.95 -14.01 -2.53
C LEU A 166 -12.99 -15.05 -3.65
N ILE A 167 -12.42 -14.73 -4.82
CA ILE A 167 -12.35 -15.67 -5.94
C ILE A 167 -11.22 -16.65 -5.67
N GLU A 168 -11.55 -17.94 -5.68
CA GLU A 168 -10.60 -19.05 -5.60
C GLU A 168 -10.22 -19.51 -7.02
N TYR A 169 -8.92 -19.65 -7.25
CA TYR A 169 -8.34 -20.12 -8.50
C TYR A 169 -7.69 -21.49 -8.28
N GLU A 170 -7.94 -22.40 -9.21
CA GLU A 170 -7.28 -23.71 -9.26
C GLU A 170 -6.12 -23.67 -10.26
N LEU A 171 -5.03 -24.37 -9.92
CA LEU A 171 -3.89 -24.51 -10.82
C LEU A 171 -4.21 -25.59 -11.86
N VAL A 172 -4.42 -25.16 -13.10
CA VAL A 172 -4.59 -26.08 -14.23
C VAL A 172 -3.21 -26.40 -14.79
N ASN A 173 -2.74 -27.63 -14.59
CA ASN A 173 -1.56 -28.14 -15.29
C ASN A 173 -1.94 -28.39 -16.75
N VAL A 174 -1.54 -27.49 -17.63
CA VAL A 174 -1.65 -27.75 -19.08
C VAL A 174 -0.57 -28.78 -19.40
N VAL A 175 -0.97 -30.03 -19.59
CA VAL A 175 -0.10 -31.04 -20.19
C VAL A 175 -0.04 -30.67 -21.67
N GLU A 176 1.10 -30.15 -22.13
CA GLU A 176 1.34 -29.98 -23.56
C GLU A 176 1.34 -31.38 -24.20
N GLU A 177 0.43 -31.61 -25.15
CA GLU A 177 0.37 -32.83 -25.98
C GLU A 177 1.36 -32.74 -27.15
#